data_AF-A0A7C7RNH9-F1
#
_entry.id   AF-A0A7C7RNH9-F1
#
_cell.length_a   1.000
_cell.length_b   1.000
_cell.length_c   1.000
_cell.angle_alpha   90.00
_cell.angle_beta   90.00
_cell.angle_gamma   90.00
#
_symmetry.space_group_name_H-M   'P 1'
#
loop_
_entity.id
_entity.type
_entity.pdbx_description
1 polymer ?
#
loop_
_entity_poly.entity_id
_entity_poly.type
_entity_poly.pdbx_seq_one_letter_code
_entity_poly.pdbx_strand_id
1 'polypeptide(L)'
;MKRQKGSPVRCAGIDLGSRTIEVVILEDGRLVASRLAETGFTPAKQAAKLLADEACDRFMATGYGRHLFLETYPGADQTVTEIKAVAAGCWKLMPGVDLILDIGGQDAKVIALNPEGKVRKFVPQARNGGGGDVRLS
;
A
#
# COMPACT_ATOMS: atom_id res chain seq x y z
N MET A 1 -8.02 -9.17 22.41
CA MET A 1 -7.05 -9.55 23.48
C MET A 1 -6.24 -8.30 23.81
N LYS A 2 -6.13 -7.88 25.08
CA LYS A 2 -5.38 -6.65 25.44
C LYS A 2 -3.87 -6.95 25.40
N ARG A 3 -3.09 -6.13 24.68
CA ARG A 3 -1.63 -6.27 24.52
C ARG A 3 -0.92 -6.25 25.89
N GLN A 4 0.09 -7.10 26.10
CA GLN A 4 0.97 -6.98 27.25
C GLN A 4 1.89 -5.77 27.07
N LYS A 5 2.07 -4.98 28.14
CA LYS A 5 2.87 -3.77 28.13
C LYS A 5 4.35 -4.15 27.86
N GLY A 6 4.90 -3.76 26.72
CA GLY A 6 6.29 -4.03 26.32
C GLY A 6 6.48 -4.98 25.13
N SER A 7 5.43 -5.62 24.61
CA SER A 7 5.55 -6.39 23.36
C SER A 7 5.77 -5.45 22.16
N PRO A 8 6.53 -5.84 21.12
CA PRO A 8 6.72 -5.02 19.93
C PRO A 8 5.38 -4.80 19.20
N VAL A 9 5.24 -3.67 18.51
CA VAL A 9 4.02 -3.33 17.76
C VAL A 9 4.09 -3.95 16.38
N ARG A 10 3.06 -4.72 16.01
CA ARG A 10 2.92 -5.30 14.66
C ARG A 10 1.89 -4.56 13.83
N CYS A 11 2.31 -4.12 12.65
CA CYS A 11 1.46 -3.45 11.68
C CYS A 11 1.41 -4.25 10.38
N ALA A 12 0.23 -4.44 9.81
CA ALA A 12 0.05 -5.00 8.48
C ALA A 12 -0.22 -3.87 7.46
N GLY A 13 0.57 -3.82 6.40
CA GLY A 13 0.28 -3.06 5.19
C GLY A 13 -0.32 -4.01 4.15
N ILE A 14 -1.46 -3.64 3.57
CA ILE A 14 -2.20 -4.48 2.62
C ILE A 14 -2.44 -3.68 1.34
N ASP A 15 -1.89 -4.12 0.21
CA ASP A 15 -2.24 -3.59 -1.10
C ASP A 15 -3.22 -4.54 -1.79
N LEU A 16 -4.49 -4.15 -1.88
CA LEU A 16 -5.49 -4.86 -2.67
C LEU A 16 -5.52 -4.29 -4.11
N GLY A 17 -4.59 -4.77 -4.94
CA GLY A 17 -4.49 -4.46 -6.36
C GLY A 17 -5.38 -5.34 -7.23
N SER A 18 -5.65 -4.93 -8.48
CA SER A 18 -6.57 -5.64 -9.39
C SER A 18 -6.05 -7.01 -9.85
N ARG A 19 -4.74 -7.21 -9.78
CA ARG A 19 -4.04 -8.44 -10.20
C ARG A 19 -3.48 -9.22 -9.02
N THR A 20 -2.90 -8.49 -8.08
CA THR A 20 -2.20 -9.04 -6.93
C THR A 20 -2.72 -8.43 -5.64
N ILE A 21 -2.65 -9.22 -4.58
CA ILE A 21 -2.77 -8.77 -3.20
C ILE A 21 -1.42 -8.96 -2.53
N GLU A 22 -0.88 -7.88 -2.00
CA GLU A 22 0.39 -7.86 -1.30
C GLU A 22 0.16 -7.53 0.17
N VAL A 23 0.81 -8.29 1.04
CA VAL A 23 0.77 -8.07 2.49
C VAL A 23 2.19 -7.97 3.00
N VAL A 24 2.47 -6.93 3.77
CA VAL A 24 3.73 -6.76 4.51
C VAL A 24 3.43 -6.63 6.00
N ILE A 25 4.21 -7.32 6.82
CA ILE A 25 4.13 -7.24 8.28
C ILE A 25 5.39 -6.55 8.79
N LEU A 26 5.18 -5.47 9.51
CA LEU A 26 6.23 -4.72 10.18
C LEU A 26 6.15 -4.94 11.68
N GLU A 27 7.28 -5.22 12.31
CA GLU A 27 7.46 -5.25 13.76
C GLU A 27 8.38 -4.09 14.16
N ASP A 28 7.84 -3.11 14.91
CA ASP A 28 8.54 -1.86 15.26
C ASP A 28 9.23 -1.18 14.07
N GLY A 29 8.57 -1.23 12.90
CA GLY A 29 9.04 -0.64 11.65
C GLY A 29 10.05 -1.47 10.86
N ARG A 30 10.40 -2.68 11.31
CA ARG A 30 11.22 -3.64 10.56
C ARG A 30 10.33 -4.64 9.84
N LEU A 31 10.62 -4.91 8.56
CA LEU A 31 9.93 -5.96 7.81
C LEU A 31 10.25 -7.34 8.40
N VAL A 32 9.21 -8.06 8.82
CA VAL A 32 9.32 -9.43 9.37
C VAL A 32 8.64 -10.47 8.48
N ALA A 33 7.69 -10.06 7.65
CA ALA A 33 7.02 -10.94 6.70
C ALA A 33 6.54 -10.18 5.46
N SER A 34 6.58 -10.83 4.30
CA SER A 34 5.87 -10.40 3.10
C SER A 34 5.15 -11.59 2.45
N ARG A 35 3.99 -11.34 1.87
CA ARG A 35 3.17 -12.35 1.17
C ARG A 35 2.56 -11.74 -0.07
N LEU A 36 2.34 -12.58 -1.08
CA LEU A 36 1.77 -12.22 -2.36
C LEU A 36 0.79 -13.30 -2.79
N ALA A 37 -0.38 -12.89 -3.27
CA ALA A 37 -1.34 -13.77 -3.93
C ALA A 37 -1.96 -13.07 -5.15
N GLU A 38 -2.51 -13.85 -6.08
CA GLU A 38 -3.39 -13.30 -7.10
C GLU A 38 -4.73 -12.89 -6.48
N THR A 39 -5.27 -11.75 -6.91
CA THR A 39 -6.53 -11.20 -6.37
C THR A 39 -7.72 -12.14 -6.64
N GLY A 40 -7.78 -12.70 -7.84
CA GLY A 40 -8.84 -13.61 -8.27
C GLY A 40 -10.25 -13.01 -8.11
N PHE A 41 -11.24 -13.90 -7.90
CA PHE A 41 -12.65 -13.51 -7.79
C PHE A 41 -13.11 -13.23 -6.35
N THR A 42 -12.25 -13.47 -5.34
CA THR A 42 -12.62 -13.32 -3.91
C THR A 42 -11.56 -12.53 -3.13
N PRO A 43 -11.36 -11.23 -3.42
CA PRO A 43 -10.23 -10.46 -2.90
C PRO A 43 -10.18 -10.42 -1.36
N ALA A 44 -11.32 -10.19 -0.71
CA ALA A 44 -11.43 -10.16 0.75
C ALA A 44 -10.99 -11.48 1.40
N LYS A 45 -11.42 -12.62 0.84
CA LYS A 45 -11.05 -13.95 1.36
C LYS A 45 -9.56 -14.23 1.16
N GLN A 46 -9.00 -13.82 0.02
CA GLN A 46 -7.57 -13.97 -0.23
C GLN A 46 -6.74 -13.12 0.73
N ALA A 47 -7.10 -11.85 0.94
CA ALA A 47 -6.43 -10.99 1.91
C ALA A 47 -6.51 -11.55 3.34
N ALA A 48 -7.68 -12.04 3.75
CA ALA A 48 -7.85 -12.67 5.05
C ALA A 48 -6.99 -13.94 5.21
N LYS A 49 -6.86 -14.75 4.15
CA LYS A 49 -5.99 -15.93 4.13
C LYS A 49 -4.51 -15.56 4.28
N LEU A 50 -4.06 -14.47 3.65
CA LEU A 50 -2.68 -13.99 3.79
C LEU A 50 -2.36 -13.49 5.20
N LEU A 51 -3.38 -13.15 5.99
CA LEU A 51 -3.26 -12.65 7.36
C LEU A 51 -3.61 -13.70 8.44
N ALA A 52 -4.03 -14.92 8.06
CA ALA A 52 -4.66 -15.87 8.98
C ALA A 52 -3.76 -16.26 10.19
N ASP A 53 -2.45 -16.28 9.99
CA ASP A 53 -1.47 -16.69 11.00
C ASP A 53 -0.77 -15.49 11.70
N GLU A 54 -1.21 -14.26 11.41
CA GLU A 54 -0.52 -13.05 11.87
C GLU A 54 -1.34 -12.27 12.91
N ALA A 55 -0.81 -12.15 14.13
CA ALA A 55 -1.37 -11.27 15.15
C ALA A 55 -0.84 -9.84 14.95
N CYS A 56 -1.64 -8.97 14.32
CA CYS A 56 -1.32 -7.56 14.10
C CYS A 56 -2.15 -6.63 14.99
N ASP A 57 -1.51 -5.55 15.46
CA ASP A 57 -2.16 -4.50 16.25
C ASP A 57 -2.88 -3.47 15.37
N ARG A 58 -2.40 -3.28 14.13
CA ARG A 58 -2.88 -2.25 13.21
C ARG A 58 -2.87 -2.75 11.77
N PHE A 59 -3.82 -2.26 11.00
CA PHE A 59 -3.97 -2.58 9.58
C PHE A 59 -4.06 -1.28 8.78
N MET A 60 -3.36 -1.22 7.65
CA MET A 60 -3.45 -0.11 6.70
C MET A 60 -3.63 -0.69 5.30
N ALA A 61 -4.79 -0.44 4.70
CA ALA A 61 -5.10 -0.93 3.37
C ALA A 61 -4.96 0.16 2.28
N THR A 62 -4.44 -0.26 1.12
CA THR A 62 -4.27 0.54 -0.09
C THR A 62 -4.73 -0.27 -1.32
N GLY A 63 -4.61 0.32 -2.51
CA GLY A 63 -5.09 -0.25 -3.76
C GLY A 63 -6.58 -0.01 -3.98
N TYR A 64 -7.11 -0.53 -5.09
CA TYR A 64 -8.51 -0.33 -5.46
C TYR A 64 -9.48 -1.00 -4.48
N GLY A 65 -9.11 -2.17 -3.93
CA GLY A 65 -9.92 -2.96 -3.03
C GLY A 65 -9.81 -2.57 -1.55
N ARG A 66 -9.11 -1.48 -1.21
CA ARG A 66 -8.88 -1.08 0.20
C ARG A 66 -10.15 -0.93 1.03
N HIS A 67 -11.24 -0.42 0.45
CA HIS A 67 -12.51 -0.24 1.15
C HIS A 67 -13.22 -1.57 1.39
N LEU A 68 -13.14 -2.50 0.41
CA LEU A 68 -13.63 -3.85 0.58
C LEU A 68 -12.92 -4.55 1.76
N PHE A 69 -11.61 -4.31 1.95
CA PHE A 69 -10.89 -4.86 3.09
C PHE A 69 -11.43 -4.31 4.43
N LEU A 70 -11.70 -3.00 4.53
CA LEU A 70 -12.30 -2.39 5.72
C LEU A 70 -13.67 -2.98 6.06
N GLU A 71 -14.51 -3.19 5.06
CA GLU A 71 -15.86 -3.72 5.25
C GLU A 71 -15.88 -5.20 5.69
N THR A 72 -14.82 -5.95 5.39
CA THR A 72 -14.83 -7.42 5.51
C THR A 72 -13.85 -7.98 6.53
N TYR A 73 -12.79 -7.25 6.89
CA TYR A 73 -11.77 -7.73 7.81
C TYR A 73 -11.93 -7.10 9.21
N PRO A 74 -12.23 -7.88 10.26
CA PRO A 74 -12.41 -7.36 11.60
C PRO A 74 -11.16 -6.63 12.12
N GLY A 75 -11.35 -5.41 12.64
CA GLY A 75 -10.27 -4.58 13.17
C GLY A 75 -9.53 -3.75 12.11
N ALA A 76 -9.89 -3.85 10.83
CA ALA A 76 -9.45 -2.92 9.81
C ALA A 76 -10.27 -1.62 9.86
N ASP A 77 -9.61 -0.49 10.08
CA ASP A 77 -10.26 0.81 10.26
C ASP A 77 -9.60 1.94 9.46
N GLN A 78 -8.49 1.67 8.78
CA GLN A 78 -7.68 2.69 8.11
C GLN A 78 -7.33 2.31 6.68
N THR A 79 -7.49 3.28 5.79
CA THR A 79 -7.02 3.20 4.41
C THR A 79 -6.16 4.38 4.03
N VAL A 80 -5.32 4.17 3.03
CA VAL A 80 -4.53 5.19 2.36
C VAL A 80 -4.64 5.00 0.85
N THR A 81 -4.46 6.07 0.07
CA THR A 81 -4.39 5.93 -1.38
C THR A 81 -3.04 5.33 -1.79
N GLU A 82 -3.01 4.60 -2.89
CA GLU A 82 -1.78 3.98 -3.44
C GLU A 82 -0.66 5.01 -3.65
N ILE A 83 -1.00 6.17 -4.22
CA ILE A 83 -0.07 7.30 -4.40
C ILE A 83 0.57 7.72 -3.06
N LYS A 84 -0.21 7.79 -1.98
CA LYS A 84 0.30 8.18 -0.65
C LYS A 84 1.10 7.04 -0.01
N ALA A 85 0.67 5.79 -0.20
CA ALA A 85 1.39 4.62 0.31
C ALA A 85 2.78 4.51 -0.31
N VAL A 86 2.86 4.57 -1.64
CA VAL A 86 4.11 4.56 -2.40
C VAL A 86 4.99 5.75 -2.02
N ALA A 87 4.44 6.97 -1.97
CA ALA A 87 5.20 8.15 -1.56
C ALA A 87 5.81 7.99 -0.16
N ALA A 88 5.01 7.55 0.82
CA ALA A 88 5.49 7.34 2.18
C ALA A 88 6.53 6.22 2.28
N GLY A 89 6.33 5.11 1.55
CA GLY A 89 7.27 3.99 1.47
C GLY A 89 8.60 4.39 0.85
N CYS A 90 8.57 5.02 -0.32
CA CYS A 90 9.76 5.52 -1.01
C CYS A 90 10.51 6.55 -0.16
N TRP A 91 9.82 7.51 0.47
CA TRP A 91 10.47 8.50 1.33
C TRP A 91 11.13 7.86 2.55
N LYS A 92 10.51 6.84 3.15
CA LYS A 92 11.06 6.10 4.29
C LYS A 92 12.31 5.31 3.92
N LEU A 93 12.33 4.70 2.74
CA LEU A 93 13.43 3.86 2.25
C LEU A 93 14.56 4.68 1.61
N MET A 94 14.20 5.81 1.00
CA MET A 94 15.10 6.70 0.28
C MET A 94 14.77 8.17 0.64
N PRO A 95 15.22 8.65 1.80
CA PRO A 95 15.03 10.04 2.20
C PRO A 95 15.63 10.99 1.17
N GLY A 96 14.88 12.03 0.79
CA GLY A 96 15.30 12.98 -0.24
C GLY A 96 14.87 12.63 -1.66
N VAL A 97 14.15 11.50 -1.88
CA VAL A 97 13.52 11.23 -3.18
C VAL A 97 12.50 12.32 -3.52
N ASP A 98 12.62 12.88 -4.72
CA ASP A 98 11.82 13.99 -5.23
C ASP A 98 10.88 13.57 -6.37
N LEU A 99 11.18 12.44 -7.03
CA LEU A 99 10.39 11.88 -8.12
C LEU A 99 10.30 10.36 -8.02
N ILE A 100 9.08 9.83 -8.15
CA ILE A 100 8.79 8.39 -8.18
C ILE A 100 8.09 8.07 -9.49
N LEU A 101 8.57 7.03 -10.17
CA LEU A 101 7.92 6.41 -11.30
C LEU A 101 7.40 5.03 -10.87
N ASP A 102 6.09 4.94 -10.68
CA ASP A 102 5.39 3.72 -10.30
C ASP A 102 4.79 3.08 -11.54
N ILE A 103 5.30 1.89 -11.91
CA ILE A 103 4.90 1.19 -13.13
C ILE A 103 4.12 -0.05 -12.73
N GLY A 104 2.79 0.07 -12.77
CA GLY A 104 1.87 -1.02 -12.51
C GLY A 104 1.55 -1.86 -13.76
N GLY A 105 0.74 -2.91 -13.56
CA GLY A 105 0.32 -3.78 -14.65
C GLY A 105 -0.71 -3.18 -15.61
N GLN A 106 -1.41 -2.11 -15.20
CA GLN A 106 -2.48 -1.47 -15.98
C GLN A 106 -2.29 0.04 -16.15
N ASP A 107 -1.60 0.69 -15.22
CA ASP A 107 -1.28 2.11 -15.25
C ASP A 107 0.20 2.33 -14.92
N ALA A 108 0.69 3.50 -15.29
CA ALA A 108 1.93 4.05 -14.76
C ALA A 108 1.62 5.39 -14.10
N LYS A 109 2.30 5.72 -13.00
CA LYS A 109 2.10 6.96 -12.26
C LYS A 109 3.44 7.63 -12.06
N VAL A 110 3.50 8.93 -12.34
CA VAL A 110 4.63 9.76 -11.95
C VAL A 110 4.22 10.60 -10.75
N ILE A 111 4.96 10.53 -9.65
CA ILE A 111 4.65 11.18 -8.38
C ILE A 111 5.83 12.05 -7.99
N ALA A 112 5.62 13.37 -7.93
CA ALA A 112 6.62 14.32 -7.44
C ALA A 112 6.39 14.59 -5.95
N LEU A 113 7.45 14.52 -5.15
CA LEU A 113 7.44 14.87 -3.73
C LEU A 113 8.02 16.26 -3.50
N ASN A 114 7.68 16.85 -2.36
CA ASN A 114 8.34 18.04 -1.84
C ASN A 114 9.49 17.65 -0.89
N PRO A 115 10.31 18.61 -0.41
CA PRO A 115 11.42 18.32 0.50
C PRO A 115 11.02 17.69 1.85
N GLU A 116 9.74 17.73 2.22
CA GLU A 116 9.20 17.06 3.42
C GLU A 116 8.64 15.66 3.13
N GLY A 117 8.80 15.13 1.90
CA GLY A 117 8.32 13.82 1.50
C GLY A 117 6.82 13.73 1.21
N LYS A 118 6.15 14.89 1.09
CA LYS A 118 4.71 14.95 0.77
C LYS A 118 4.49 15.02 -0.73
N VAL A 119 3.43 14.38 -1.20
CA VAL A 119 3.02 14.43 -2.61
C VAL A 119 2.70 15.87 -3.01
N ARG A 120 3.50 16.43 -3.93
CA ARG A 120 3.30 17.76 -4.53
C ARG A 120 2.40 17.69 -5.76
N LYS A 121 2.66 16.72 -6.64
CA LYS A 121 1.94 16.51 -7.90
C LYS A 121 2.01 15.04 -8.27
N PHE A 122 0.99 14.51 -8.93
CA PHE A 122 1.06 13.21 -9.58
C PHE A 122 0.33 13.25 -10.92
N VAL A 123 0.77 12.39 -11.84
CA VAL A 123 0.16 12.23 -13.16
C VAL A 123 -0.09 10.73 -13.38
N PRO A 124 -1.36 10.29 -13.42
CA PRO A 124 -1.69 8.92 -13.82
C PRO A 124 -1.68 8.79 -15.35
N GLN A 125 -1.12 7.69 -15.84
CA GLN A 125 -1.13 7.31 -17.25
C GLN A 125 -1.80 5.93 -17.38
N ALA A 126 -3.01 5.91 -17.90
CA ALA A 126 -3.67 4.66 -18.28
C ALA A 126 -3.11 4.18 -19.63
N ARG A 127 -2.90 2.87 -19.79
CA ARG A 127 -2.33 2.28 -21.02
C ARG A 127 -3.15 2.56 -22.30
N ASN A 128 -4.40 3.00 -22.15
CA ASN A 128 -5.34 3.28 -23.24
C ASN A 128 -5.66 4.79 -23.32
N GLY A 129 -4.75 5.58 -23.85
CA GLY A 129 -4.96 7.00 -24.14
C GLY A 129 -3.66 7.62 -24.63
N GLY A 130 -3.68 8.19 -25.84
CA GLY A 130 -2.49 8.65 -26.57
C GLY A 130 -1.52 9.47 -25.72
N GLY A 131 -0.23 9.30 -25.98
CA GLY A 131 0.87 9.91 -25.22
C GLY A 131 0.69 11.40 -25.03
N GLY A 132 0.21 11.79 -23.85
CA GLY A 132 0.23 13.17 -23.37
C GLY A 132 1.59 13.48 -22.77
N ASP A 133 2.17 14.62 -23.17
CA ASP A 133 3.42 15.18 -22.65
C ASP A 133 3.35 15.31 -21.11
N VAL A 134 4.18 14.56 -20.38
CA VAL A 134 4.23 14.61 -18.91
C VAL A 134 5.12 15.76 -18.48
N ARG A 135 4.54 16.95 -18.30
CA ARG A 135 5.25 18.09 -17.70
C ARG A 135 5.03 18.19 -16.20
N LEU A 136 6.03 17.75 -15.45
CA LEU A 136 6.21 18.12 -14.05
C LEU A 136 7.02 19.43 -13.97
N SER A 137 6.42 20.54 -14.42
CA SER A 137 6.92 21.89 -14.13
C SER A 137 6.81 22.18 -12.63
#